data_AF-A0A1R0XIB6-F1
#
_entry.id   AF-A0A1R0XIB6-F1
#
_cell.length_a   1.000
_cell.length_b   1.000
_cell.length_c   1.000
_cell.angle_alpha   90.00
_cell.angle_beta   90.00
_cell.angle_gamma   90.00
#
_symmetry.space_group_name_H-M   'P 1'
#
loop_
_entity.id
_entity.type
_entity.pdbx_description
1 polymer ?
#
loop_
_entity_poly.entity_id
_entity_poly.type
_entity_poly.pdbx_seq_one_letter_code
_entity_poly.pdbx_strand_id
1 'polypeptide(L)'
;MSEEFKEKLKRYGEGTLPDEDRDEVERELEKMEAYQAYLDELMGEEERASSEDKNIKFGKGKRNRPGKEKKIIRWGKWRARISNTLTVISAFLIFLIISSVITAIFYSTGERGETYSDVVSSAIAVSQPNTIVHLSSGTGPFFSMNLTSKIEKQVGDEQITVGDYSMKLLFGWARLYNYSWTDDSRSVGYYFVYPQENQSVTNSMDNSNEWERLEKLPEGTVAEAYLSFDQFFTTDELLKKFEPKNLQPLWFAADTGPRTRQPVVNDPLGFPYMPIWHDDDMKVTQESKQKRGWFGGVTSRSSVSPSVESYGDGELRNANFLKTLRLMQEHKSIADRVIPFIDLDDSISYLEKNGVRLYGAVVTGPVKELLKLKEETWVSDLHVGEVRLWNWQDRES
;
A
#
# COMPACT_ATOMS: atom_id res chain seq x y z
N MET A 1 -42.79 19.90 36.24
CA MET A 1 -42.95 21.26 35.66
C MET A 1 -44.43 21.49 35.40
N SER A 2 -45.06 22.44 36.09
CA SER A 2 -46.45 22.83 35.81
C SER A 2 -46.53 23.60 34.48
N GLU A 3 -47.66 23.54 33.79
CA GLU A 3 -47.89 24.28 32.53
C GLU A 3 -47.80 25.80 32.73
N GLU A 4 -48.23 26.27 33.89
CA GLU A 4 -48.19 27.68 34.29
C GLU A 4 -46.74 28.22 34.37
N PHE A 5 -45.80 27.42 34.88
CA PHE A 5 -44.39 27.81 34.93
C PHE A 5 -43.74 27.82 33.54
N LYS A 6 -44.13 26.91 32.65
CA LYS A 6 -43.63 26.92 31.26
C LYS A 6 -44.06 28.18 30.51
N GLU A 7 -45.29 28.64 30.76
CA GLU A 7 -45.81 29.88 30.16
C GLU A 7 -45.13 31.13 30.75
N LYS A 8 -44.93 31.17 32.07
CA LYS A 8 -44.13 32.21 32.75
C LYS A 8 -42.69 32.26 32.20
N LEU A 9 -42.05 31.11 31.99
CA LEU A 9 -40.70 31.01 31.44
C LEU A 9 -40.61 31.49 29.98
N LYS A 10 -41.65 31.22 29.17
CA LYS A 10 -41.75 31.72 27.79
C LYS A 10 -41.84 33.24 27.74
N ARG A 11 -42.73 33.82 28.57
CA ARG A 11 -42.90 35.28 28.70
C ARG A 11 -41.67 35.97 29.29
N TYR A 12 -40.97 35.31 30.21
CA TYR A 12 -39.66 35.74 30.71
C TYR A 12 -38.63 35.80 29.57
N GLY A 13 -38.56 34.77 28.72
CA GLY A 13 -37.67 34.74 27.56
C GLY A 13 -37.98 35.79 26.49
N GLU A 14 -39.24 36.21 26.36
CA GLU A 14 -39.69 37.27 25.44
C GLU A 14 -39.53 38.68 26.04
N GLY A 15 -39.25 38.81 27.34
CA GLY A 15 -39.12 40.09 28.06
C GLY A 15 -40.46 40.76 28.38
N THR A 16 -41.56 40.01 28.32
CA THR A 16 -42.95 40.50 28.49
C THR A 16 -43.56 40.12 29.84
N LEU A 17 -42.77 39.53 30.74
CA LEU A 17 -43.20 39.15 32.09
C LEU A 17 -43.22 40.37 33.03
N PRO A 18 -44.22 40.55 33.92
CA PRO A 18 -44.25 41.60 34.94
C PRO A 18 -43.15 41.45 36.01
N ASP A 19 -42.69 42.56 36.61
CA ASP A 19 -41.51 42.56 37.50
C ASP A 19 -41.66 41.68 38.76
N GLU A 20 -42.86 41.54 39.34
CA GLU A 20 -43.10 40.67 40.50
C GLU A 20 -42.96 39.18 40.16
N ASP A 21 -43.45 38.77 38.99
CA ASP A 21 -43.33 37.39 38.49
C ASP A 21 -41.90 37.08 37.99
N ARG A 22 -41.12 38.11 37.60
CA ARG A 22 -39.71 37.93 37.20
C ARG A 22 -38.86 37.47 38.36
N ASP A 23 -38.99 38.11 39.52
CA ASP A 23 -38.22 37.74 40.71
C ASP A 23 -38.55 36.29 41.15
N GLU A 24 -39.79 35.85 40.95
CA GLU A 24 -40.19 34.47 41.21
C GLU A 24 -39.51 33.49 40.24
N VAL A 25 -39.59 33.76 38.93
CA VAL A 25 -38.94 32.93 37.91
C VAL A 25 -37.41 32.91 38.07
N GLU A 26 -36.79 34.04 38.43
CA GLU A 26 -35.35 34.13 38.69
C GLU A 26 -34.93 33.30 39.89
N ARG A 27 -35.66 33.38 41.00
CA ARG A 27 -35.40 32.50 42.17
C ARG A 27 -35.59 31.03 41.85
N GLU A 28 -36.56 30.69 41.00
CA GLU A 28 -36.74 29.30 40.58
C GLU A 28 -35.63 28.82 39.65
N LEU A 29 -35.14 29.67 38.74
CA LEU A 29 -33.99 29.38 37.89
C LEU A 29 -32.70 29.24 38.72
N GLU A 30 -32.47 30.10 39.71
CA GLU A 30 -31.35 29.97 40.64
C GLU A 30 -31.42 28.68 41.46
N LYS A 31 -32.62 28.30 41.93
CA LYS A 31 -32.82 27.00 42.59
C LYS A 31 -32.53 25.84 41.64
N MET A 32 -33.00 25.91 40.40
CA MET A 32 -32.72 24.87 39.40
C MET A 32 -31.23 24.78 39.09
N GLU A 33 -30.52 25.91 39.01
CA GLU A 33 -29.06 25.94 38.83
C GLU A 33 -28.34 25.34 40.04
N ALA A 34 -28.77 25.66 41.26
CA ALA A 34 -28.24 25.06 42.48
C ALA A 34 -28.54 23.55 42.57
N TYR A 35 -29.73 23.11 42.17
CA TYR A 35 -30.08 21.68 42.12
C TYR A 35 -29.30 20.94 41.05
N GLN A 36 -29.07 21.54 39.88
CA GLN A 36 -28.21 20.96 38.85
C GLN A 36 -26.77 20.86 39.35
N ALA A 37 -26.21 21.91 39.95
CA ALA A 37 -24.87 21.87 40.53
C ALA A 37 -24.72 20.79 41.60
N TYR A 38 -25.74 20.61 42.45
CA TYR A 38 -25.76 19.55 43.45
C TYR A 38 -25.90 18.15 42.82
N LEU A 39 -26.72 18.00 41.78
CA LEU A 39 -26.85 16.73 41.06
C LEU A 39 -25.57 16.36 40.30
N ASP A 40 -24.89 17.33 39.70
CA ASP A 40 -23.59 17.13 39.03
C ASP A 40 -22.51 16.72 40.04
N GLU A 41 -22.51 17.32 41.24
CA GLU A 41 -21.65 16.94 42.37
C GLU A 41 -21.95 15.51 42.86
N LEU A 42 -23.23 15.12 42.93
CA LEU A 42 -23.66 13.79 43.39
C LEU A 42 -23.43 12.69 42.35
N MET A 43 -23.50 13.03 41.06
CA MET A 43 -23.29 12.13 39.92
C MET A 43 -21.81 11.90 39.61
N GLY A 44 -20.90 12.62 40.27
CA GLY A 44 -19.46 12.38 40.16
C GLY A 44 -18.89 12.62 38.76
N GLU A 45 -19.48 13.54 37.97
CA GLU A 45 -18.83 14.01 36.75
C GLU A 45 -17.65 14.91 37.14
N GLU A 46 -16.49 14.29 37.36
CA GLU A 46 -15.20 14.98 37.36
C GLU A 46 -14.89 15.48 35.94
N GLU A 47 -15.51 16.59 35.52
CA GLU A 47 -14.93 17.43 34.48
C GLU A 47 -14.42 18.75 35.08
N ARG A 48 -13.11 18.73 35.34
CA ARG A 48 -12.28 19.88 35.68
C ARG A 48 -12.45 20.99 34.63
N ALA A 49 -13.18 22.05 34.99
CA ALA A 49 -13.05 23.35 34.34
C ALA A 49 -12.77 24.40 35.41
N SER A 50 -11.48 24.76 35.49
CA SER A 50 -10.88 25.94 36.12
C SER A 50 -11.65 26.61 37.27
N SER A 51 -11.11 26.41 38.47
CA SER A 51 -11.21 27.32 39.59
C SER A 51 -10.84 28.76 39.17
N GLU A 52 -11.86 29.57 38.86
CA GLU A 52 -11.79 31.03 38.93
C GLU A 52 -12.93 31.54 39.82
N ASP A 53 -12.55 31.68 41.09
CA ASP A 53 -13.00 32.67 42.07
C ASP A 53 -14.31 33.44 41.75
N LYS A 54 -15.41 33.02 42.37
CA LYS A 54 -16.52 33.94 42.73
C LYS A 54 -17.09 33.61 44.09
N ASN A 55 -16.51 34.24 45.11
CA ASN A 55 -17.24 34.64 46.31
C ASN A 55 -18.48 35.46 45.92
N ILE A 56 -19.69 34.88 46.02
CA ILE A 56 -20.94 35.64 45.92
C ILE A 56 -21.23 36.25 47.29
N LYS A 57 -20.83 37.51 47.49
CA LYS A 57 -21.33 38.33 48.60
C LYS A 57 -22.77 38.76 48.31
N PHE A 58 -23.68 38.42 49.21
CA PHE A 58 -25.05 38.96 49.25
C PHE A 58 -25.01 40.48 49.49
N GLY A 59 -25.20 41.26 48.43
CA GLY A 59 -25.35 42.71 48.49
C GLY A 59 -26.75 43.12 48.05
N LYS A 60 -27.57 43.60 48.99
CA LYS A 60 -28.82 44.32 48.70
C LYS A 60 -28.48 45.59 47.92
N GLY A 61 -28.80 45.62 46.63
CA GLY A 61 -28.63 46.80 45.79
C GLY A 61 -29.58 46.82 44.60
N LYS A 62 -30.66 47.61 44.71
CA LYS A 62 -31.55 47.97 43.60
C LYS A 62 -30.74 48.62 42.46
N ARG A 63 -30.85 48.10 41.23
CA ARG A 63 -30.71 48.89 40.00
C ARG A 63 -31.17 48.14 38.74
N ASN A 64 -32.32 48.58 38.21
CA ASN A 64 -32.83 48.29 36.87
C ASN A 64 -31.74 48.40 35.79
N ARG A 65 -31.52 47.33 35.02
CA ARG A 65 -30.90 47.40 33.67
C ARG A 65 -31.56 46.37 32.73
N PRO A 66 -32.42 46.80 31.79
CA PRO A 66 -33.04 45.91 30.82
C PRO A 66 -31.96 45.47 29.82
N GLY A 67 -31.78 44.15 29.65
CA GLY A 67 -30.81 43.59 28.69
C GLY A 67 -29.89 42.48 29.23
N LYS A 68 -29.95 42.15 30.52
CA LYS A 68 -29.25 40.97 31.08
C LYS A 68 -29.99 39.65 30.81
N GLU A 69 -31.31 39.68 30.75
CA GLU A 69 -32.21 38.52 30.53
C GLU A 69 -31.90 37.80 29.20
N LYS A 70 -31.81 38.54 28.09
CA LYS A 70 -31.44 37.97 26.77
C LYS A 70 -30.01 37.44 26.72
N LYS A 71 -29.10 37.96 27.55
CA LYS A 71 -27.70 37.49 27.63
C LYS A 71 -27.60 36.18 28.40
N ILE A 72 -28.27 36.05 29.55
CA ILE A 72 -28.21 34.85 30.39
C ILE A 72 -28.81 33.64 29.67
N ILE A 73 -29.99 33.78 29.04
CA ILE A 73 -30.62 32.70 28.27
C ILE A 73 -29.80 32.35 27.01
N ARG A 74 -29.20 33.33 26.33
CA ARG A 74 -28.28 33.06 25.20
C ARG A 74 -27.02 32.36 25.67
N TRP A 75 -26.49 32.71 26.84
CA TRP A 75 -25.28 32.11 27.41
C TRP A 75 -25.53 30.66 27.84
N GLY A 76 -26.68 30.36 28.46
CA GLY A 76 -27.11 29.00 28.76
C GLY A 76 -27.33 28.16 27.50
N LYS A 77 -28.00 28.71 26.46
CA LYS A 77 -28.17 28.02 25.17
C LYS A 77 -26.83 27.80 24.44
N TRP A 78 -25.88 28.73 24.54
CA TRP A 78 -24.56 28.60 23.94
C TRP A 78 -23.71 27.59 24.72
N ARG A 79 -23.78 27.57 26.05
CA ARG A 79 -23.12 26.58 26.92
C ARG A 79 -23.68 25.17 26.68
N ALA A 80 -24.99 25.00 26.54
CA ALA A 80 -25.61 23.71 26.19
C ALA A 80 -25.21 23.24 24.78
N ARG A 81 -25.14 24.15 23.80
CA ARG A 81 -24.64 23.80 22.46
C ARG A 81 -23.16 23.45 22.48
N ILE A 82 -22.35 24.16 23.27
CA ILE A 82 -20.92 23.84 23.44
C ILE A 82 -20.77 22.49 24.11
N SER A 83 -21.46 22.23 25.22
CA SER A 83 -21.44 20.94 25.91
C SER A 83 -21.85 19.81 24.98
N ASN A 84 -22.98 19.91 24.27
CA ASN A 84 -23.40 18.87 23.32
C ASN A 84 -22.41 18.70 22.16
N THR A 85 -21.81 19.79 21.68
CA THR A 85 -20.76 19.74 20.64
C THR A 85 -19.49 19.07 21.19
N LEU A 86 -19.11 19.38 22.43
CA LEU A 86 -17.98 18.76 23.11
C LEU A 86 -18.23 17.27 23.35
N THR A 87 -19.41 16.86 23.79
CA THR A 87 -19.76 15.43 23.94
C THR A 87 -19.66 14.69 22.62
N VAL A 88 -20.15 15.26 21.51
CA VAL A 88 -20.04 14.65 20.18
C VAL A 88 -18.58 14.58 19.72
N ILE A 89 -17.78 15.63 19.95
CA ILE A 89 -16.35 15.64 19.65
C ILE A 89 -15.61 14.61 20.50
N SER A 90 -15.89 14.53 21.80
CA SER A 90 -15.30 13.54 22.72
C SER A 90 -15.65 12.12 22.30
N ALA A 91 -16.91 11.84 21.98
CA ALA A 91 -17.32 10.54 21.46
C ALA A 91 -16.61 10.20 20.13
N PHE A 92 -16.44 11.18 19.25
CA PHE A 92 -15.71 11.00 17.99
C PHE A 92 -14.21 10.73 18.21
N LEU A 93 -13.57 11.45 19.14
CA LEU A 93 -12.17 11.23 19.50
C LEU A 93 -11.97 9.85 20.15
N ILE A 94 -12.87 9.44 21.04
CA ILE A 94 -12.87 8.09 21.63
C ILE A 94 -13.01 7.04 20.52
N PHE A 95 -13.93 7.24 19.57
CA PHE A 95 -14.08 6.35 18.43
C PHE A 95 -12.81 6.27 17.58
N LEU A 96 -12.12 7.39 17.33
CA LEU A 96 -10.85 7.40 16.60
C LEU A 96 -9.79 6.57 17.32
N ILE A 97 -9.64 6.74 18.64
CA ILE A 97 -8.68 5.99 19.47
C ILE A 97 -9.02 4.50 19.43
N ILE A 98 -10.28 4.12 19.68
CA ILE A 98 -10.72 2.72 19.64
C ILE A 98 -10.46 2.13 18.26
N SER A 99 -10.80 2.85 17.18
CA SER A 99 -10.54 2.39 15.81
C SER A 99 -9.06 2.15 15.57
N SER A 100 -8.19 3.05 16.05
CA SER A 100 -6.74 2.94 15.89
C SER A 100 -6.18 1.73 16.64
N VAL A 101 -6.63 1.49 17.88
CA VAL A 101 -6.23 0.31 18.67
C VAL A 101 -6.67 -0.98 17.98
N ILE A 102 -7.92 -1.06 17.52
CA ILE A 102 -8.40 -2.24 16.78
C ILE A 102 -7.59 -2.45 15.50
N THR A 103 -7.29 -1.37 14.78
CA THR A 103 -6.48 -1.41 13.55
C THR A 103 -5.09 -1.96 13.82
N ALA A 104 -4.41 -1.42 14.83
CA ALA A 104 -3.07 -1.84 15.22
C ALA A 104 -3.04 -3.31 15.62
N ILE A 105 -4.01 -3.76 16.43
CA ILE A 105 -4.12 -5.17 16.83
C ILE A 105 -4.39 -6.05 15.60
N PHE A 106 -5.32 -5.66 14.72
CA PHE A 106 -5.68 -6.47 13.55
C PHE A 106 -4.48 -6.74 12.63
N TYR A 107 -3.72 -5.69 12.27
CA TYR A 107 -2.60 -5.81 11.34
C TYR A 107 -1.29 -6.31 11.99
N SER A 108 -1.12 -6.15 13.31
CA SER A 108 0.04 -6.74 14.02
C SER A 108 -0.15 -8.21 14.39
N THR A 109 -1.40 -8.66 14.56
CA THR A 109 -1.68 -10.06 14.90
C THR A 109 -1.26 -10.97 13.76
N GLY A 110 -0.33 -11.88 14.04
CA GLY A 110 0.18 -12.83 13.05
C GLY A 110 0.89 -12.16 11.88
N GLU A 111 1.49 -10.98 12.11
CA GLU A 111 2.31 -10.26 11.12
C GLU A 111 1.56 -9.94 9.81
N ARG A 112 0.21 -9.87 9.85
CA ARG A 112 -0.65 -9.62 8.67
C ARG A 112 -0.22 -8.39 7.85
N GLY A 113 0.24 -7.35 8.51
CA GLY A 113 0.75 -6.15 7.83
C GLY A 113 1.92 -6.45 6.91
N GLU A 114 2.86 -7.28 7.37
CA GLU A 114 4.03 -7.75 6.61
C GLU A 114 3.60 -8.73 5.53
N THR A 115 2.75 -9.71 5.87
CA THR A 115 2.20 -10.67 4.89
C THR A 115 1.47 -9.97 3.73
N TYR A 116 0.63 -8.98 4.01
CA TYR A 116 -0.08 -8.25 2.96
C TYR A 116 0.86 -7.39 2.12
N SER A 117 1.93 -6.86 2.72
CA SER A 117 2.99 -6.18 1.99
C SER A 117 3.69 -7.16 1.05
N ASP A 118 4.05 -8.34 1.54
CA ASP A 118 4.73 -9.40 0.79
C ASP A 118 3.89 -9.90 -0.39
N VAL A 119 2.59 -10.15 -0.17
CA VAL A 119 1.66 -10.55 -1.24
C VAL A 119 1.61 -9.51 -2.36
N VAL A 120 1.65 -8.22 -2.02
CA VAL A 120 1.55 -7.12 -2.99
C VAL A 120 2.87 -6.95 -3.74
N SER A 121 4.02 -6.98 -3.05
CA SER A 121 5.32 -6.96 -3.71
C SER A 121 5.51 -8.16 -4.61
N SER A 122 5.07 -9.34 -4.15
CA SER A 122 5.06 -10.57 -4.92
C SER A 122 4.23 -10.44 -6.19
N ALA A 123 2.98 -9.97 -6.07
CA ALA A 123 2.10 -9.78 -7.21
C ALA A 123 2.68 -8.79 -8.24
N ILE A 124 3.32 -7.72 -7.79
CA ILE A 124 4.04 -6.78 -8.67
C ILE A 124 5.22 -7.47 -9.33
N ALA A 125 6.10 -8.11 -8.57
CA ALA A 125 7.33 -8.72 -9.08
C ALA A 125 7.08 -9.87 -10.07
N VAL A 126 5.99 -10.63 -9.92
CA VAL A 126 5.65 -11.72 -10.87
C VAL A 126 4.90 -11.25 -12.11
N SER A 127 4.34 -10.04 -12.13
CA SER A 127 3.51 -9.55 -13.24
C SER A 127 4.05 -8.32 -13.95
N GLN A 128 4.97 -7.60 -13.31
CA GLN A 128 5.60 -6.39 -13.85
C GLN A 128 7.09 -6.68 -13.99
N PRO A 129 7.57 -6.97 -15.22
CA PRO A 129 8.97 -7.27 -15.44
C PRO A 129 9.87 -6.12 -14.98
N ASN A 130 11.03 -6.48 -14.42
CA ASN A 130 12.04 -5.55 -13.89
C ASN A 130 11.48 -4.45 -12.96
N THR A 131 10.40 -4.74 -12.22
CA THR A 131 9.78 -3.76 -11.33
C THR A 131 10.06 -4.13 -9.89
N ILE A 132 10.77 -3.24 -9.19
CA ILE A 132 11.20 -3.40 -7.81
C ILE A 132 10.37 -2.44 -6.94
N VAL A 133 9.81 -2.97 -5.86
CA VAL A 133 9.08 -2.20 -4.85
C VAL A 133 9.53 -2.60 -3.46
N HIS A 134 9.79 -1.59 -2.63
CA HIS A 134 10.11 -1.73 -1.21
C HIS A 134 8.95 -1.13 -0.40
N LEU A 135 7.90 -1.93 -0.25
CA LEU A 135 6.65 -1.50 0.38
C LEU A 135 6.87 -1.21 1.87
N SER A 136 6.54 0.03 2.24
CA SER A 136 6.37 0.46 3.62
C SER A 136 4.90 0.36 4.00
N SER A 137 4.62 -0.16 5.19
CA SER A 137 3.26 -0.28 5.72
C SER A 137 3.02 0.70 6.85
N GLY A 138 1.83 1.31 6.88
CA GLY A 138 1.41 2.23 7.93
C GLY A 138 -0.07 2.07 8.25
N THR A 139 -0.39 1.75 9.50
CA THR A 139 -1.78 1.68 9.97
C THR A 139 -2.36 3.08 10.09
N GLY A 140 -3.52 3.31 9.47
CA GLY A 140 -4.27 4.56 9.56
C GLY A 140 -5.54 4.42 10.41
N PRO A 141 -6.27 5.53 10.65
CA PRO A 141 -7.56 5.47 11.35
C PRO A 141 -8.59 4.67 10.53
N PHE A 142 -9.68 4.28 11.18
CA PHE A 142 -10.80 3.59 10.55
C PHE A 142 -10.40 2.25 9.88
N PHE A 143 -9.61 1.43 10.58
CA PHE A 143 -9.30 0.06 10.16
C PHE A 143 -8.46 -0.05 8.89
N SER A 144 -7.77 1.04 8.55
CA SER A 144 -7.02 1.15 7.31
C SER A 144 -5.55 0.83 7.48
N MET A 145 -4.95 0.28 6.43
CA MET A 145 -3.51 0.21 6.26
C MET A 145 -3.16 0.78 4.91
N ASN A 146 -2.15 1.64 4.87
CA ASN A 146 -1.59 2.17 3.65
C ASN A 146 -0.27 1.45 3.38
N LEU A 147 -0.11 0.98 2.16
CA LEU A 147 1.14 0.47 1.61
C LEU A 147 1.67 1.51 0.63
N THR A 148 2.93 1.91 0.76
CA THR A 148 3.55 2.92 -0.10
C THR A 148 4.97 2.50 -0.47
N SER A 149 5.36 2.73 -1.73
CA SER A 149 6.73 2.49 -2.21
C SER A 149 7.06 3.43 -3.36
N LYS A 150 8.36 3.69 -3.55
CA LYS A 150 8.85 4.06 -4.88
C LYS A 150 8.84 2.82 -5.78
N ILE A 151 8.62 3.05 -7.06
CA ILE A 151 8.75 2.01 -8.09
C ILE A 151 10.09 2.22 -8.74
N GLU A 152 10.90 1.17 -8.73
CA GLU A 152 12.26 1.20 -9.24
C GLU A 152 12.43 0.18 -10.35
N LYS A 153 13.27 0.50 -11.33
CA LYS A 153 13.74 -0.43 -12.37
C LYS A 153 15.25 -0.51 -12.35
N GLN A 154 15.81 -1.68 -12.62
CA GLN A 154 17.26 -1.81 -12.82
C GLN A 154 17.62 -1.54 -14.28
N VAL A 155 18.51 -0.57 -14.54
CA VAL A 155 19.07 -0.29 -15.87
C VAL A 155 20.58 -0.14 -15.75
N GLY A 156 21.30 -1.13 -16.27
CA GLY A 156 22.71 -1.34 -15.95
C GLY A 156 22.89 -1.78 -14.50
N ASP A 157 23.88 -1.20 -13.82
CA ASP A 157 24.15 -1.49 -12.41
C ASP A 157 23.42 -0.52 -11.45
N GLU A 158 22.57 0.38 -11.96
CA GLU A 158 21.79 1.31 -11.15
C GLU A 158 20.30 0.97 -11.12
N GLN A 159 19.68 1.24 -9.96
CA GLN A 159 18.22 1.24 -9.81
C GLN A 159 17.71 2.68 -9.92
N ILE A 160 16.71 2.88 -10.78
CA ILE A 160 16.16 4.19 -11.08
C ILE A 160 14.68 4.25 -10.67
N THR A 161 14.29 5.34 -10.01
CA THR A 161 12.89 5.58 -9.65
C THR A 161 12.08 5.98 -10.87
N VAL A 162 11.08 5.17 -11.21
CA VAL A 162 10.18 5.37 -12.36
C VAL A 162 8.74 5.69 -11.93
N GLY A 163 8.46 5.70 -10.63
CA GLY A 163 7.14 6.07 -10.14
C GLY A 163 6.95 5.93 -8.64
N ASP A 164 5.69 6.05 -8.26
CA ASP A 164 5.17 5.90 -6.91
C ASP A 164 4.01 4.89 -6.90
N TYR A 165 4.07 3.96 -5.95
CA TYR A 165 3.02 3.00 -5.68
C TYR A 165 2.34 3.32 -4.36
N SER A 166 1.00 3.26 -4.34
CA SER A 166 0.22 3.33 -3.11
C SER A 166 -0.98 2.40 -3.15
N MET A 167 -1.24 1.68 -2.07
CA MET A 167 -2.46 0.91 -1.89
C MET A 167 -3.05 1.10 -0.50
N LYS A 168 -4.37 1.23 -0.43
CA LYS A 168 -5.12 1.31 0.81
C LYS A 168 -5.96 0.05 1.02
N LEU A 169 -5.70 -0.63 2.14
CA LEU A 169 -6.42 -1.80 2.62
C LEU A 169 -7.38 -1.40 3.75
N LEU A 170 -8.56 -2.02 3.82
CA LEU A 170 -9.49 -1.96 4.96
C LEU A 170 -9.73 -3.36 5.50
N PHE A 171 -9.30 -3.66 6.72
CA PHE A 171 -9.30 -5.04 7.25
C PHE A 171 -8.74 -6.08 6.27
N GLY A 172 -7.67 -5.74 5.53
CA GLY A 172 -7.10 -6.61 4.49
C GLY A 172 -7.82 -6.57 3.13
N TRP A 173 -8.95 -5.87 3.01
CA TRP A 173 -9.62 -5.69 1.72
C TRP A 173 -9.03 -4.51 0.94
N ALA A 174 -8.47 -4.79 -0.24
CA ALA A 174 -7.91 -3.78 -1.13
C ALA A 174 -9.00 -2.91 -1.77
N ARG A 175 -9.11 -1.65 -1.33
CA ARG A 175 -10.12 -0.72 -1.85
C ARG A 175 -9.63 0.11 -3.02
N LEU A 176 -8.52 0.81 -2.79
CA LEU A 176 -7.96 1.79 -3.71
C LEU A 176 -6.48 1.46 -3.87
N TYR A 177 -6.04 1.37 -5.12
CA TYR A 177 -4.63 1.38 -5.44
C TYR A 177 -4.40 2.51 -6.44
N ASN A 178 -3.25 3.14 -6.32
CA ASN A 178 -2.76 4.11 -7.27
C ASN A 178 -1.37 3.65 -7.70
N TYR A 179 -1.19 3.62 -9.01
CA TYR A 179 0.07 3.31 -9.65
C TYR A 179 0.42 4.51 -10.51
N SER A 180 1.16 5.46 -9.94
CA SER A 180 1.57 6.68 -10.64
C SER A 180 2.96 6.48 -11.19
N TRP A 181 3.04 6.39 -12.51
CA TRP A 181 4.31 6.40 -13.25
C TRP A 181 4.74 7.86 -13.46
N THR A 182 6.04 8.10 -13.51
CA THR A 182 6.54 9.35 -14.10
C THR A 182 6.20 9.36 -15.59
N ASP A 183 5.84 10.53 -16.13
CA ASP A 183 5.10 10.77 -17.39
C ASP A 183 5.61 10.04 -18.65
N ASP A 184 6.82 9.47 -18.63
CA ASP A 184 7.45 8.77 -19.76
C ASP A 184 7.69 7.26 -19.55
N SER A 185 7.65 6.73 -18.33
CA SER A 185 8.04 5.33 -18.07
C SER A 185 6.95 4.30 -18.36
N ARG A 186 5.69 4.76 -18.51
CA ARG A 186 4.56 3.94 -18.97
C ARG A 186 4.26 4.12 -20.47
N SER A 187 4.89 5.10 -21.13
CA SER A 187 4.65 5.40 -22.56
C SER A 187 5.35 4.40 -23.49
N VAL A 188 6.39 3.71 -23.00
CA VAL A 188 7.05 2.59 -23.68
C VAL A 188 6.40 1.28 -23.19
N GLY A 189 5.25 0.94 -23.76
CA GLY A 189 4.59 -0.33 -23.47
C GLY A 189 5.49 -1.50 -23.87
N TYR A 190 5.87 -2.34 -22.91
CA TYR A 190 6.62 -3.57 -23.19
C TYR A 190 5.70 -4.68 -23.68
N TYR A 191 6.25 -5.61 -24.44
CA TYR A 191 5.54 -6.79 -24.90
C TYR A 191 6.49 -7.97 -25.06
N PHE A 192 5.92 -9.17 -25.06
CA PHE A 192 6.59 -10.40 -25.45
C PHE A 192 5.83 -11.08 -26.59
N VAL A 193 6.56 -11.70 -27.49
CA VAL A 193 6.01 -12.54 -28.57
C VAL A 193 6.08 -14.00 -28.13
N TYR A 194 4.96 -14.69 -28.21
CA TYR A 194 4.86 -16.08 -27.75
C TYR A 194 5.33 -17.05 -28.85
N PRO A 195 6.17 -18.07 -28.55
CA PRO A 195 6.67 -19.00 -29.55
C PRO A 195 5.53 -19.85 -30.13
N GLN A 196 5.33 -19.78 -31.44
CA GLN A 196 4.28 -20.53 -32.14
C GLN A 196 4.88 -21.44 -33.22
N GLU A 197 4.53 -22.72 -33.17
CA GLU A 197 5.08 -23.79 -34.01
C GLU A 197 4.68 -23.69 -35.50
N ASN A 198 3.68 -22.85 -35.85
CA ASN A 198 3.06 -22.84 -37.20
C ASN A 198 2.52 -21.47 -37.66
N GLN A 199 3.13 -20.35 -37.27
CA GLN A 199 2.82 -19.08 -37.95
C GLN A 199 3.87 -18.78 -39.02
N SER A 200 3.42 -18.86 -40.28
CA SER A 200 4.01 -18.09 -41.36
C SER A 200 4.23 -16.66 -40.90
N VAL A 201 5.40 -16.13 -41.23
CA VAL A 201 6.03 -14.80 -41.01
C VAL A 201 5.13 -13.55 -41.21
N THR A 202 3.82 -13.71 -41.41
CA THR A 202 2.89 -12.64 -41.78
C THR A 202 2.34 -11.83 -40.62
N ASN A 203 2.47 -12.28 -39.37
CA ASN A 203 1.99 -11.57 -38.17
C ASN A 203 3.07 -11.36 -37.09
N SER A 204 4.35 -11.65 -37.38
CA SER A 204 5.42 -11.15 -36.52
C SER A 204 5.36 -9.63 -36.56
N MET A 205 5.13 -9.00 -35.40
CA MET A 205 5.37 -7.57 -35.22
C MET A 205 6.74 -7.28 -35.84
N ASP A 206 6.82 -6.37 -36.81
CA ASP A 206 8.10 -6.07 -37.46
C ASP A 206 9.02 -5.38 -36.45
N ASN A 207 9.90 -6.17 -35.83
CA ASN A 207 10.86 -5.72 -34.82
C ASN A 207 12.09 -5.04 -35.43
N SER A 208 12.17 -4.91 -36.76
CA SER A 208 13.27 -4.20 -37.42
C SER A 208 13.45 -2.79 -36.87
N ASN A 209 12.35 -2.14 -36.49
CA ASN A 209 12.34 -0.82 -35.87
C ASN A 209 13.02 -0.78 -34.48
N GLU A 210 12.89 -1.83 -33.67
CA GLU A 210 13.49 -1.90 -32.33
C GLU A 210 15.00 -2.19 -32.41
N TRP A 211 15.40 -3.08 -33.33
CA TRP A 211 16.82 -3.28 -33.63
C TRP A 211 17.47 -2.02 -34.20
N GLU A 212 16.80 -1.30 -35.12
CA GLU A 212 17.28 -0.02 -35.64
C GLU A 212 17.37 1.04 -34.53
N ARG A 213 16.41 1.06 -33.59
CA ARG A 213 16.46 1.94 -32.41
C ARG A 213 17.70 1.65 -31.57
N LEU A 214 17.99 0.38 -31.30
CA LEU A 214 19.18 -0.03 -30.54
C LEU A 214 20.49 0.32 -31.29
N GLU A 215 20.54 0.17 -32.62
CA GLU A 215 21.69 0.53 -33.46
C GLU A 215 21.99 2.03 -33.47
N LYS A 216 20.97 2.88 -33.30
CA LYS A 216 21.10 4.34 -33.23
C LYS A 216 21.57 4.85 -31.87
N LEU A 217 21.52 4.02 -30.82
CA LEU A 217 21.96 4.42 -29.50
C LEU A 217 23.50 4.50 -29.42
N PRO A 218 24.07 5.51 -28.76
CA PRO A 218 25.52 5.64 -28.63
C PRO A 218 26.14 4.47 -27.87
N GLU A 219 27.36 4.08 -28.22
CA GLU A 219 28.08 2.98 -27.57
C GLU A 219 28.27 3.17 -26.05
N GLY A 220 28.35 4.42 -25.58
CA GLY A 220 28.45 4.79 -24.17
C GLY A 220 27.10 4.77 -23.44
N THR A 221 26.19 3.88 -23.82
CA THR A 221 24.88 3.73 -23.19
C THR A 221 24.58 2.28 -22.80
N VAL A 222 23.69 2.16 -21.84
CA VAL A 222 23.21 0.89 -21.27
C VAL A 222 21.70 0.90 -21.41
N ALA A 223 21.11 -0.25 -21.73
CA ALA A 223 19.66 -0.34 -21.94
C ALA A 223 19.05 -1.54 -21.22
N GLU A 224 17.77 -1.42 -20.91
CA GLU A 224 16.85 -2.51 -20.62
C GLU A 224 16.31 -3.04 -21.96
N ALA A 225 16.23 -4.37 -22.11
CA ALA A 225 15.63 -5.00 -23.28
C ALA A 225 14.71 -6.16 -22.88
N TYR A 226 13.56 -6.23 -23.52
CA TYR A 226 12.57 -7.31 -23.40
C TYR A 226 12.78 -8.26 -24.57
N LEU A 227 13.20 -9.47 -24.29
CA LEU A 227 13.53 -10.49 -25.27
C LEU A 227 12.41 -11.51 -25.34
N SER A 228 12.02 -11.87 -26.56
CA SER A 228 11.14 -13.01 -26.84
C SER A 228 11.93 -14.10 -27.52
N PHE A 229 11.57 -15.35 -27.25
CA PHE A 229 12.31 -16.52 -27.72
C PHE A 229 11.58 -17.28 -28.82
N ASP A 230 12.36 -17.93 -29.69
CA ASP A 230 11.85 -18.76 -30.78
C ASP A 230 11.20 -20.06 -30.29
N GLN A 231 11.52 -20.46 -29.07
CA GLN A 231 11.07 -21.68 -28.42
C GLN A 231 11.00 -21.51 -26.90
N PHE A 232 10.48 -22.54 -26.22
CA PHE A 232 10.50 -22.58 -24.77
C PHE A 232 11.81 -23.13 -24.21
N PHE A 233 12.35 -22.45 -23.20
CA PHE A 233 13.51 -22.91 -22.44
C PHE A 233 13.14 -23.37 -21.04
N THR A 234 13.88 -24.32 -20.47
CA THR A 234 13.97 -24.42 -19.00
C THR A 234 14.79 -23.26 -18.44
N THR A 235 14.63 -22.99 -17.14
CA THR A 235 15.40 -21.95 -16.44
C THR A 235 16.90 -22.15 -16.55
N ASP A 236 17.41 -23.37 -16.34
CA ASP A 236 18.85 -23.66 -16.45
C ASP A 236 19.37 -23.57 -17.89
N GLU A 237 18.59 -24.01 -18.89
CA GLU A 237 18.97 -23.85 -20.29
C GLU A 237 19.11 -22.37 -20.66
N LEU A 238 18.15 -21.54 -20.22
CA LEU A 238 18.18 -20.11 -20.48
C LEU A 238 19.34 -19.41 -19.78
N LEU A 239 19.57 -19.73 -18.50
CA LEU A 239 20.69 -19.17 -17.73
C LEU A 239 22.04 -19.47 -18.38
N LYS A 240 22.25 -20.70 -18.87
CA LYS A 240 23.47 -21.08 -19.61
C LYS A 240 23.65 -20.32 -20.93
N LYS A 241 22.57 -19.87 -21.58
CA LYS A 241 22.66 -19.00 -22.77
C LYS A 241 23.16 -17.59 -22.42
N PHE A 242 22.83 -17.10 -21.22
CA PHE A 242 23.26 -15.78 -20.74
C PHE A 242 24.62 -15.79 -20.05
N GLU A 243 25.05 -16.91 -19.46
CA GLU A 243 26.34 -17.05 -18.75
C GLU A 243 27.55 -16.48 -19.51
N PRO A 244 27.79 -16.79 -20.80
CA PRO A 244 28.95 -16.25 -21.52
C PRO A 244 28.77 -14.80 -22.01
N LYS A 245 27.64 -14.15 -21.70
CA LYS A 245 27.29 -12.83 -22.21
C LYS A 245 27.55 -11.78 -21.14
N ASN A 246 28.08 -10.63 -21.55
CA ASN A 246 28.22 -9.45 -20.69
C ASN A 246 26.87 -8.71 -20.57
N LEU A 247 25.85 -9.44 -20.12
CA LEU A 247 24.48 -8.99 -19.90
C LEU A 247 23.99 -9.54 -18.56
N GLN A 248 23.10 -8.82 -17.89
CA GLN A 248 22.44 -9.30 -16.68
C GLN A 248 20.98 -9.64 -16.98
N PRO A 249 20.53 -10.89 -16.75
CA PRO A 249 19.12 -11.20 -16.68
C PRO A 249 18.47 -10.55 -15.45
N LEU A 250 17.29 -9.97 -15.64
CA LEU A 250 16.53 -9.28 -14.61
C LEU A 250 15.22 -9.98 -14.29
N TRP A 251 14.58 -10.60 -15.29
CA TRP A 251 13.25 -11.21 -15.15
C TRP A 251 13.00 -12.24 -16.24
N PHE A 252 12.13 -13.23 -15.97
CA PHE A 252 11.82 -14.33 -16.88
C PHE A 252 10.31 -14.47 -17.08
N ALA A 253 9.86 -14.52 -18.34
CA ALA A 253 8.47 -14.73 -18.72
C ALA A 253 8.14 -16.22 -18.77
N ALA A 254 7.17 -16.67 -17.97
CA ALA A 254 6.83 -18.08 -17.83
C ALA A 254 5.54 -18.44 -18.58
N ASP A 255 5.53 -19.56 -19.28
CA ASP A 255 4.31 -20.14 -19.84
C ASP A 255 3.39 -20.61 -18.71
N THR A 256 2.24 -19.93 -18.58
CA THR A 256 1.24 -20.20 -17.55
C THR A 256 -0.02 -20.87 -18.08
N GLY A 257 0.03 -21.34 -19.34
CA GLY A 257 -0.99 -22.19 -19.91
C GLY A 257 -1.89 -21.50 -20.93
N PRO A 258 -2.82 -22.24 -21.53
CA PRO A 258 -3.48 -21.86 -22.78
C PRO A 258 -4.32 -20.59 -22.73
N ARG A 259 -4.81 -20.18 -21.55
CA ARG A 259 -5.62 -18.95 -21.41
C ARG A 259 -4.80 -17.67 -21.56
N THR A 260 -3.51 -17.73 -21.25
CA THR A 260 -2.57 -16.59 -21.33
C THR A 260 -1.76 -16.61 -22.63
N ARG A 261 -1.86 -17.68 -23.43
CA ARG A 261 -1.23 -17.78 -24.75
C ARG A 261 -1.88 -16.85 -25.76
N GLN A 262 -1.28 -15.69 -25.92
CA GLN A 262 -1.60 -14.74 -26.97
C GLN A 262 -0.37 -14.57 -27.86
N PRO A 263 -0.52 -14.27 -29.17
CA PRO A 263 0.62 -14.02 -30.05
C PRO A 263 1.55 -12.93 -29.49
N VAL A 264 0.96 -11.88 -28.90
CA VAL A 264 1.65 -10.80 -28.21
C VAL A 264 1.10 -10.71 -26.79
N VAL A 265 1.98 -10.71 -25.80
CA VAL A 265 1.65 -10.72 -24.37
C VAL A 265 2.13 -9.41 -23.74
N ASN A 266 1.20 -8.58 -23.29
CA ASN A 266 1.49 -7.30 -22.61
C ASN A 266 1.40 -7.40 -21.08
N ASP A 267 0.66 -8.39 -20.57
CA ASP A 267 0.49 -8.67 -19.15
C ASP A 267 1.04 -10.07 -18.84
N PRO A 268 2.38 -10.24 -18.88
CA PRO A 268 2.98 -11.55 -18.68
C PRO A 268 2.93 -11.97 -17.21
N LEU A 269 3.04 -13.27 -16.96
CA LEU A 269 3.30 -13.82 -15.63
C LEU A 269 4.66 -14.53 -15.66
N GLY A 270 5.46 -14.34 -14.62
CA GLY A 270 6.84 -14.82 -14.58
C GLY A 270 7.50 -14.49 -13.26
N PHE A 271 8.83 -14.42 -13.23
CA PHE A 271 9.56 -14.21 -11.99
C PHE A 271 10.89 -13.48 -12.21
N PRO A 272 11.34 -12.71 -11.20
CA PRO A 272 12.64 -12.05 -11.26
C PRO A 272 13.79 -13.04 -11.33
N TYR A 273 14.91 -12.59 -11.88
CA TYR A 273 16.15 -13.36 -11.90
C TYR A 273 16.54 -13.77 -10.48
N MET A 274 16.59 -12.84 -9.53
CA MET A 274 16.80 -13.18 -8.13
C MET A 274 15.49 -13.64 -7.48
N PRO A 275 15.45 -14.81 -6.82
CA PRO A 275 14.27 -15.28 -6.10
C PRO A 275 13.73 -14.28 -5.08
N ILE A 276 12.41 -14.28 -4.91
CA ILE A 276 11.71 -13.46 -3.92
C ILE A 276 11.60 -14.31 -2.65
N TRP A 277 12.45 -14.03 -1.67
CA TRP A 277 12.44 -14.77 -0.41
C TRP A 277 11.35 -14.24 0.51
N HIS A 278 10.44 -15.13 0.90
CA HIS A 278 9.39 -14.84 1.86
C HIS A 278 9.90 -15.10 3.29
N ASP A 279 9.19 -14.58 4.29
CA ASP A 279 9.65 -14.66 5.69
C ASP A 279 9.90 -16.10 6.19
N ASP A 280 9.16 -17.07 5.66
CA ASP A 280 9.30 -18.49 5.98
C ASP A 280 10.44 -19.20 5.21
N ASP A 281 11.03 -18.56 4.19
CA ASP A 281 12.27 -19.03 3.53
C ASP A 281 13.53 -18.65 4.32
N MET A 282 13.41 -17.63 5.17
CA MET A 282 14.55 -17.03 5.85
C MET A 282 15.02 -17.90 7.00
N LYS A 283 16.29 -18.31 6.97
CA LYS A 283 16.90 -19.07 8.08
C LYS A 283 17.30 -18.11 9.19
N VAL A 284 16.68 -18.25 10.35
CA VAL A 284 17.03 -17.46 11.55
C VAL A 284 18.40 -17.88 12.06
N THR A 285 19.37 -16.97 12.02
CA THR A 285 20.75 -17.21 12.46
C THR A 285 21.01 -16.72 13.86
N GLN A 286 20.35 -15.65 14.31
CA GLN A 286 20.44 -15.13 15.68
C GLN A 286 19.09 -14.57 16.14
N GLU A 287 18.73 -14.82 17.39
CA GLU A 287 17.57 -14.22 18.06
C GLU A 287 18.01 -13.68 19.41
N SER A 288 17.92 -12.37 19.61
CA SER A 288 18.23 -11.69 20.86
C SER A 288 16.96 -11.11 21.46
N LYS A 289 16.63 -11.50 22.69
CA LYS A 289 15.49 -10.96 23.44
C LYS A 289 15.99 -10.04 24.54
N GLN A 290 15.91 -8.74 24.33
CA GLN A 290 16.15 -7.75 25.37
C GLN A 290 14.84 -7.37 26.05
N LYS A 291 14.69 -7.71 27.34
CA LYS A 291 13.59 -7.18 28.15
C LYS A 291 13.81 -5.69 28.41
N ARG A 292 12.83 -4.85 28.07
CA ARG A 292 12.87 -3.40 28.32
C ARG A 292 11.77 -3.04 29.32
N GLY A 293 12.08 -3.19 30.61
CA GLY A 293 11.19 -2.81 31.72
C GLY A 293 9.92 -3.68 31.86
N TRP A 294 8.92 -3.14 32.57
CA TRP A 294 7.68 -3.87 32.92
C TRP A 294 6.65 -3.98 31.78
N PHE A 295 6.85 -3.30 30.65
CA PHE A 295 5.86 -3.21 29.56
C PHE A 295 6.28 -3.86 28.23
N GLY A 296 7.39 -4.59 28.15
CA GLY A 296 7.71 -5.38 26.96
C GLY A 296 9.19 -5.69 26.76
N GLY A 297 9.49 -6.62 25.85
CA GLY A 297 10.83 -6.92 25.38
C GLY A 297 10.96 -6.68 23.87
N VAL A 298 12.16 -6.31 23.42
CA VAL A 298 12.52 -6.24 22.01
C VAL A 298 13.14 -7.58 21.64
N THR A 299 12.58 -8.24 20.62
CA THR A 299 13.20 -9.40 19.99
C THR A 299 13.84 -8.93 18.70
N SER A 300 15.17 -9.01 18.62
CA SER A 300 15.92 -8.78 17.39
C SER A 300 16.21 -10.14 16.75
N ARG A 301 15.82 -10.31 15.49
CA ARG A 301 16.05 -11.53 14.72
C ARG A 301 16.97 -11.18 13.54
N SER A 302 18.06 -11.91 13.39
CA SER A 302 18.89 -11.89 12.19
C SER A 302 18.56 -13.13 11.38
N SER A 303 18.32 -12.96 10.09
CA SER A 303 18.01 -14.04 9.18
C SER A 303 18.82 -13.92 7.89
N VAL A 304 19.05 -15.05 7.23
CA VAL A 304 19.80 -15.15 5.98
C VAL A 304 18.96 -15.91 4.97
N SER A 305 18.85 -15.36 3.77
CA SER A 305 18.18 -16.01 2.65
C SER A 305 19.01 -17.19 2.12
N PRO A 306 18.38 -18.16 1.45
CA PRO A 306 19.12 -19.18 0.71
C PRO A 306 20.08 -18.56 -0.32
N SER A 307 21.25 -19.17 -0.47
CA SER A 307 22.19 -18.82 -1.54
C SER A 307 21.66 -19.30 -2.88
N VAL A 308 21.97 -18.56 -3.95
CA VAL A 308 21.56 -18.88 -5.33
C VAL A 308 22.75 -18.68 -6.25
N GLU A 309 23.05 -19.68 -7.07
CA GLU A 309 24.04 -19.58 -8.14
C GLU A 309 23.54 -18.65 -9.26
N SER A 310 24.40 -17.74 -9.74
CA SER A 310 24.04 -16.73 -10.73
C SER A 310 23.46 -17.33 -12.02
N TYR A 311 24.09 -18.38 -12.56
CA TYR A 311 23.64 -19.04 -13.80
C TYR A 311 23.24 -20.50 -13.60
N GLY A 312 22.82 -20.83 -12.38
CA GLY A 312 22.31 -22.14 -12.00
C GLY A 312 21.07 -22.04 -11.11
N ASP A 313 20.81 -23.12 -10.36
CA ASP A 313 19.70 -23.24 -9.42
C ASP A 313 18.31 -23.02 -10.05
N GLY A 314 18.11 -23.41 -11.31
CA GLY A 314 16.84 -23.27 -12.02
C GLY A 314 15.67 -23.92 -11.30
N GLU A 315 15.83 -25.13 -10.76
CA GLU A 315 14.80 -25.82 -9.97
C GLU A 315 14.43 -25.06 -8.69
N LEU A 316 15.41 -24.47 -8.00
CA LEU A 316 15.18 -23.66 -6.81
C LEU A 316 14.41 -22.39 -7.16
N ARG A 317 14.77 -21.72 -8.26
CA ARG A 317 14.06 -20.54 -8.77
C ARG A 317 12.62 -20.88 -9.16
N ASN A 318 12.42 -22.01 -9.85
CA ASN A 318 11.10 -22.50 -10.23
C ASN A 318 10.23 -22.83 -9.00
N ALA A 319 10.82 -23.46 -7.99
CA ALA A 319 10.13 -23.77 -6.73
C ALA A 319 9.76 -22.50 -5.96
N ASN A 320 10.66 -21.51 -5.91
CA ASN A 320 10.37 -20.19 -5.34
C ASN A 320 9.23 -19.50 -6.09
N PHE A 321 9.25 -19.47 -7.42
CA PHE A 321 8.17 -18.90 -8.22
C PHE A 321 6.81 -19.54 -7.91
N LEU A 322 6.72 -20.87 -7.91
CA LEU A 322 5.49 -21.58 -7.55
C LEU A 322 5.04 -21.27 -6.12
N LYS A 323 5.98 -21.16 -5.18
CA LYS A 323 5.69 -20.79 -3.80
C LYS A 323 5.11 -19.37 -3.70
N THR A 324 5.70 -18.40 -4.41
CA THR A 324 5.20 -17.03 -4.49
C THR A 324 3.78 -16.99 -5.04
N LEU A 325 3.48 -17.77 -6.09
CA LEU A 325 2.12 -17.86 -6.63
C LEU A 325 1.13 -18.45 -5.61
N ARG A 326 1.54 -19.45 -4.82
CA ARG A 326 0.69 -20.01 -3.76
C ARG A 326 0.43 -19.03 -2.61
N LEU A 327 1.43 -18.24 -2.20
CA LEU A 327 1.23 -17.15 -1.25
C LEU A 327 0.18 -16.16 -1.76
N MET A 328 0.26 -15.80 -3.04
CA MET A 328 -0.72 -14.93 -3.68
C MET A 328 -2.12 -15.58 -3.75
N GLN A 329 -2.19 -16.89 -3.98
CA GLN A 329 -3.44 -17.66 -3.97
C GLN A 329 -4.10 -17.68 -2.59
N GLU A 330 -3.33 -17.84 -1.51
CA GLU A 330 -3.84 -17.77 -0.13
C GLU A 330 -4.45 -16.39 0.20
N HIS A 331 -3.93 -15.34 -0.44
CA HIS A 331 -4.37 -13.96 -0.28
C HIS A 331 -5.00 -13.38 -1.56
N LYS A 332 -5.76 -14.20 -2.27
CA LYS A 332 -6.32 -13.90 -3.60
C LYS A 332 -7.03 -12.56 -3.70
N SER A 333 -7.78 -12.15 -2.68
CA SER A 333 -8.50 -10.85 -2.68
C SER A 333 -7.58 -9.63 -2.80
N ILE A 334 -6.32 -9.76 -2.36
CA ILE A 334 -5.29 -8.72 -2.49
C ILE A 334 -4.58 -8.89 -3.83
N ALA A 335 -4.15 -10.12 -4.15
CA ALA A 335 -3.44 -10.43 -5.39
C ALA A 335 -4.25 -10.04 -6.64
N ASP A 336 -5.52 -10.44 -6.73
CA ASP A 336 -6.44 -10.13 -7.84
C ASP A 336 -6.62 -8.62 -8.06
N ARG A 337 -6.38 -7.80 -7.02
CA ARG A 337 -6.45 -6.34 -7.17
C ARG A 337 -5.23 -5.77 -7.89
N VAL A 338 -4.08 -6.42 -7.74
CA VAL A 338 -2.81 -6.05 -8.39
C VAL A 338 -2.75 -6.65 -9.80
N ILE A 339 -3.19 -7.90 -9.96
CA ILE A 339 -3.10 -8.67 -11.21
C ILE A 339 -4.47 -9.17 -11.70
N PRO A 340 -5.44 -8.27 -11.99
CA PRO A 340 -6.82 -8.65 -12.26
C PRO A 340 -7.02 -9.48 -13.55
N PHE A 341 -6.01 -9.55 -14.41
CA PHE A 341 -6.08 -10.23 -15.71
C PHE A 341 -5.57 -11.68 -15.66
N ILE A 342 -5.00 -12.11 -14.53
CA ILE A 342 -4.38 -13.42 -14.36
C ILE A 342 -5.29 -14.32 -13.52
N ASP A 343 -5.63 -15.49 -14.06
CA ASP A 343 -6.28 -16.56 -13.31
C ASP A 343 -5.21 -17.37 -12.56
N LEU A 344 -4.98 -17.04 -11.29
CA LEU A 344 -3.93 -17.67 -10.47
C LEU A 344 -4.13 -19.17 -10.30
N ASP A 345 -5.36 -19.62 -10.09
CA ASP A 345 -5.65 -21.03 -9.81
C ASP A 345 -5.32 -21.90 -11.03
N ASP A 346 -5.73 -21.44 -12.22
CA ASP A 346 -5.43 -22.10 -13.49
C ASP A 346 -3.93 -22.06 -13.80
N SER A 347 -3.27 -20.92 -13.55
CA SER A 347 -1.83 -20.75 -13.80
C SER A 347 -0.99 -21.68 -12.92
N ILE A 348 -1.30 -21.76 -11.62
CA ILE A 348 -0.62 -22.66 -10.67
C ILE A 348 -0.83 -24.11 -11.09
N SER A 349 -2.08 -24.50 -11.37
CA SER A 349 -2.41 -25.88 -11.79
C SER A 349 -1.67 -26.28 -13.07
N TYR A 350 -1.51 -25.36 -14.01
CA TYR A 350 -0.76 -25.59 -15.24
C TYR A 350 0.74 -25.78 -14.96
N LEU A 351 1.35 -24.88 -14.19
CA LEU A 351 2.78 -24.91 -13.88
C LEU A 351 3.15 -26.16 -13.06
N GLU A 352 2.33 -26.57 -12.10
CA GLU A 352 2.56 -27.79 -11.32
C GLU A 352 2.53 -29.05 -12.18
N LYS A 353 1.70 -29.07 -13.22
CA LYS A 353 1.55 -30.21 -14.12
C LYS A 353 2.64 -30.27 -15.19
N ASN A 354 3.01 -29.13 -15.76
CA ASN A 354 3.87 -29.06 -16.95
C ASN A 354 5.30 -28.60 -16.67
N GLY A 355 5.57 -28.14 -15.44
CA GLY A 355 6.82 -27.48 -15.07
C GLY A 355 6.90 -26.05 -15.60
N VAL A 356 7.93 -25.34 -15.17
CA VAL A 356 8.19 -23.96 -15.61
C VAL A 356 8.92 -23.99 -16.95
N ARG A 357 8.34 -23.33 -17.95
CA ARG A 357 8.92 -23.14 -19.29
C ARG A 357 8.93 -21.65 -19.61
N LEU A 358 10.03 -21.14 -20.12
CA LEU A 358 10.27 -19.72 -20.33
C LEU A 358 10.20 -19.36 -21.81
N TYR A 359 9.52 -18.28 -22.14
CA TYR A 359 9.34 -17.80 -23.52
C TYR A 359 9.88 -16.39 -23.76
N GLY A 360 10.33 -15.72 -22.70
CA GLY A 360 10.96 -14.41 -22.79
C GLY A 360 11.77 -14.09 -21.55
N ALA A 361 12.56 -13.03 -21.63
CA ALA A 361 13.32 -12.49 -20.49
C ALA A 361 13.47 -10.98 -20.61
N VAL A 362 13.65 -10.32 -19.47
CA VAL A 362 14.18 -8.95 -19.44
C VAL A 362 15.64 -9.01 -19.06
N VAL A 363 16.45 -8.29 -19.81
CA VAL A 363 17.89 -8.19 -19.59
C VAL A 363 18.31 -6.73 -19.56
N THR A 364 19.47 -6.46 -18.97
CA THR A 364 20.15 -5.17 -19.13
C THR A 364 21.64 -5.36 -19.40
N GLY A 365 22.24 -4.38 -20.06
CA GLY A 365 23.67 -4.34 -20.32
C GLY A 365 24.03 -3.31 -21.39
N PRO A 366 25.31 -3.24 -21.77
CA PRO A 366 25.77 -2.30 -22.79
C PRO A 366 25.01 -2.50 -24.10
N VAL A 367 24.64 -1.40 -24.77
CA VAL A 367 23.91 -1.46 -26.05
C VAL A 367 24.63 -2.33 -27.08
N LYS A 368 25.96 -2.31 -27.12
CA LYS A 368 26.76 -3.18 -27.99
C LYS A 368 26.56 -4.67 -27.72
N GLU A 369 26.44 -5.06 -26.45
CA GLU A 369 26.25 -6.45 -26.07
C GLU A 369 24.83 -6.91 -26.39
N LEU A 370 23.83 -6.03 -26.22
CA LEU A 370 22.46 -6.28 -26.64
C LEU A 370 22.34 -6.44 -28.16
N LEU A 371 23.07 -5.66 -28.95
CA LEU A 371 23.08 -5.78 -30.42
C LEU A 371 23.56 -7.14 -30.91
N LYS A 372 24.47 -7.80 -30.17
CA LYS A 372 24.93 -9.17 -30.52
C LYS A 372 23.81 -10.19 -30.45
N LEU A 373 22.72 -9.93 -29.70
CA LEU A 373 21.56 -10.81 -29.62
C LEU A 373 20.80 -10.91 -30.96
N LYS A 374 21.00 -9.96 -31.89
CA LYS A 374 20.44 -10.03 -33.25
C LYS A 374 20.95 -11.23 -34.05
N GLU A 375 22.14 -11.72 -33.72
CA GLU A 375 22.77 -12.87 -34.37
C GLU A 375 22.41 -14.20 -33.70
N GLU A 376 21.74 -14.15 -32.54
CA GLU A 376 21.37 -15.31 -31.76
C GLU A 376 20.04 -15.88 -32.25
N THR A 377 20.05 -17.06 -32.87
CA THR A 377 18.84 -17.65 -33.49
C THR A 377 17.73 -17.97 -32.50
N TRP A 378 18.04 -18.06 -31.20
CA TRP A 378 17.06 -18.34 -30.15
C TRP A 378 16.32 -17.09 -29.66
N VAL A 379 16.74 -15.90 -30.07
CA VAL A 379 16.04 -14.64 -29.84
C VAL A 379 15.20 -14.33 -31.07
N SER A 380 13.88 -14.38 -30.93
CA SER A 380 12.95 -14.10 -32.03
C SER A 380 12.57 -12.63 -32.11
N ASP A 381 12.53 -11.95 -30.94
CA ASP A 381 12.06 -10.57 -30.84
C ASP A 381 12.77 -9.80 -29.74
N LEU A 382 12.88 -8.48 -29.90
CA LEU A 382 13.44 -7.56 -28.94
C LEU A 382 12.63 -6.26 -28.91
N HIS A 383 12.32 -5.78 -27.71
CA HIS A 383 11.79 -4.45 -27.48
C HIS A 383 12.70 -3.66 -26.54
N VAL A 384 13.09 -2.44 -26.93
CA VAL A 384 13.99 -1.59 -26.16
C VAL A 384 13.21 -0.82 -25.09
N GLY A 385 13.56 -1.04 -23.84
CA GLY A 385 13.00 -0.34 -22.68
C GLY A 385 13.74 0.96 -22.37
N GLU A 386 14.01 1.15 -21.08
CA GLU A 386 14.75 2.30 -20.56
C GLU A 386 16.21 2.32 -21.04
N VAL A 387 16.73 3.50 -21.32
CA VAL A 387 18.12 3.72 -21.77
C VAL A 387 18.79 4.75 -20.88
N ARG A 388 20.02 4.49 -20.46
CA ARG A 388 20.82 5.39 -19.62
C ARG A 388 22.22 5.57 -20.18
N LEU A 389 22.88 6.63 -19.72
CA LEU A 389 24.32 6.80 -19.92
C LEU A 389 25.08 5.68 -19.19
N TRP A 390 26.31 5.46 -19.63
CA TRP A 390 27.17 4.40 -19.12
C TRP A 390 27.23 4.33 -17.59
N ASN A 391 26.75 3.23 -17.03
CA ASN A 391 26.78 2.88 -15.62
C ASN A 391 27.05 1.36 -15.43
N TRP A 392 27.76 0.74 -16.38
CA TRP A 392 28.02 -0.70 -16.41
C TRP A 392 29.45 -1.06 -16.00
N GLN A 393 29.56 -2.10 -15.18
CA GLN A 393 30.79 -2.81 -14.86
C GLN A 393 30.78 -4.15 -15.58
N ASP A 394 31.84 -4.43 -16.33
CA ASP A 394 31.96 -5.67 -17.10
C ASP A 394 31.88 -6.89 -16.19
N ARG A 395 31.04 -7.84 -16.59
CA ARG A 395 30.89 -9.12 -15.93
C ARG A 395 32.05 -9.98 -16.41
N GLU A 396 33.11 -10.11 -15.62
CA GLU A 396 34.15 -11.11 -15.88
C GLU A 396 33.50 -12.50 -15.82
N SER A 397 33.57 -13.24 -16.92
CA SER A 397 33.12 -14.64 -17.04
C SER A 397 34.09 -15.61 -16.37
#